data_AF-A0A3R7UQG5-F1
#
_entry.id   AF-A0A3R7UQG5-F1
#
_cell.length_a   1.000
_cell.length_b   1.000
_cell.length_c   1.000
_cell.angle_alpha   90.00
_cell.angle_beta   90.00
_cell.angle_gamma   90.00
#
_symmetry.space_group_name_H-M   'P 1'
#
loop_
_entity.id
_entity.type
_entity.pdbx_description
1 polymer ?
#
loop_
_entity_poly.entity_id
_entity_poly.type
_entity_poly.pdbx_seq_one_letter_code
_entity_poly.pdbx_strand_id
1 'polypeptide(L)'
;MIKGIWRSTHFLLAVSVSIFLIIASVTGTFLGIEAIIDQSQKEAISDLDKISLKKTMDSLQNNFLEVYEISVTEKNQVLVQGITSKGFETVFVNPNTGKKLDIVKPKTRLSNFMKNLHRSLFLKKIGRILMGFISFLTAMLVITGFLLLINRIGGVNKIFSPLKEKQFFRKSHIELGRLFVIPIFFIAISGFYLTTSRLDIFNSNKSTHYDYEAGEKYVDLDKFYLDKVKNVIYPFSSSENDTYKIQLSNRSITFQQGDNSLLSENIHPTPFLIRAWAYWIHTGESNMLIAVLLTLTSLTLIFFIISGLFISSKTSWALFKFSNIDFNEAKIIILYGSETGNTFQFAKKLLNRLNQDGIKATICSLNKYNFFPKAQVFIFMTSTYGEGDAPSNADQFAYKFKKYKQLKTIEYTVLGFGSKSYPKFCSFAEDINSLLSQEDNYSELYPFFKINNQDANEYLSWEKKLISRFNS
;
A
#
# COMPACT_ATOMS: atom_id res chain seq x y z
N MET A 1 6.70 13.92 -19.77
CA MET A 1 6.73 12.46 -20.03
C MET A 1 6.77 11.61 -18.76
N ILE A 2 7.77 11.76 -17.88
CA ILE A 2 7.93 10.90 -16.68
C ILE A 2 6.76 11.03 -15.68
N LYS A 3 6.22 12.24 -15.47
CA LYS A 3 5.12 12.49 -14.51
C LYS A 3 3.80 11.81 -14.91
N GLY A 4 3.47 11.78 -16.21
CA GLY A 4 2.27 11.12 -16.71
C GLY A 4 2.30 9.60 -16.55
N ILE A 5 3.49 8.99 -16.69
CA ILE A 5 3.71 7.55 -16.49
C ILE A 5 3.36 7.17 -15.04
N TRP A 6 3.89 7.88 -14.05
CA TRP A 6 3.64 7.56 -12.64
C TRP A 6 2.17 7.57 -12.26
N ARG A 7 1.38 8.51 -12.81
CA ARG A 7 -0.06 8.59 -12.57
C ARG A 7 -0.81 7.42 -13.18
N SER A 8 -0.53 7.10 -14.44
CA SER A 8 -1.15 5.95 -15.11
C SER A 8 -0.78 4.65 -14.40
N THR A 9 0.48 4.47 -14.02
CA THR A 9 0.94 3.30 -13.25
C THR A 9 0.23 3.20 -11.91
N HIS A 10 0.16 4.30 -11.14
CA HIS A 10 -0.53 4.31 -9.85
C HIS A 10 -2.02 3.95 -10.00
N PHE A 11 -2.70 4.51 -11.00
CA PHE A 11 -4.11 4.20 -11.28
C PHE A 11 -4.30 2.72 -11.68
N LEU A 12 -3.48 2.20 -12.60
CA LEU A 12 -3.56 0.80 -13.04
C LEU A 12 -3.29 -0.18 -11.89
N LEU A 13 -2.26 0.10 -11.08
CA LEU A 13 -1.97 -0.68 -9.87
C LEU A 13 -3.17 -0.65 -8.92
N ALA A 14 -3.71 0.54 -8.62
CA ALA A 14 -4.83 0.71 -7.70
C ALA A 14 -6.06 -0.09 -8.14
N VAL A 15 -6.43 -0.01 -9.42
CA VAL A 15 -7.55 -0.78 -9.98
C VAL A 15 -7.28 -2.28 -9.89
N SER A 16 -6.08 -2.73 -10.27
CA SER A 16 -5.72 -4.15 -10.28
C SER A 16 -5.79 -4.82 -8.91
N VAL A 17 -5.46 -4.10 -7.84
CA VAL A 17 -5.45 -4.66 -6.47
C VAL A 17 -6.73 -4.35 -5.68
N SER A 18 -7.56 -3.40 -6.13
CA SER A 18 -8.65 -2.81 -5.34
C SER A 18 -9.56 -3.82 -4.63
N ILE A 19 -10.11 -4.81 -5.36
CA ILE A 19 -11.03 -5.81 -4.80
C ILE A 19 -10.35 -6.62 -3.68
N PHE A 20 -9.13 -7.11 -3.95
CA PHE A 20 -8.39 -7.90 -2.97
C PHE A 20 -7.92 -7.06 -1.79
N LEU A 21 -7.56 -5.80 -2.03
CA LEU A 21 -7.12 -4.87 -1.01
C LEU A 21 -8.28 -4.46 -0.08
N ILE A 22 -9.52 -4.37 -0.58
CA ILE A 22 -10.72 -4.20 0.27
C ILE A 22 -10.84 -5.39 1.23
N ILE A 23 -10.81 -6.62 0.69
CA ILE A 23 -10.92 -7.84 1.50
C ILE A 23 -9.79 -7.89 2.55
N ALA A 24 -8.55 -7.67 2.13
CA ALA A 24 -7.39 -7.68 3.00
C ALA A 24 -7.46 -6.60 4.09
N SER A 25 -7.95 -5.40 3.76
CA SER A 25 -8.04 -4.28 4.70
C SER A 25 -9.17 -4.45 5.71
N VAL A 26 -10.33 -4.96 5.29
CA VAL A 26 -11.45 -5.26 6.19
C VAL A 26 -11.08 -6.39 7.15
N THR A 27 -10.56 -7.49 6.63
CA THR A 27 -10.10 -8.61 7.45
C THR A 27 -8.89 -8.24 8.33
N GLY A 28 -7.97 -7.42 7.81
CA GLY A 28 -6.80 -6.92 8.54
C GLY A 28 -7.19 -6.00 9.69
N THR A 29 -8.18 -5.13 9.49
CA THR A 29 -8.74 -4.29 10.58
C THR A 29 -9.33 -5.16 11.67
N PHE A 30 -10.11 -6.19 11.32
CA PHE A 30 -10.65 -7.14 12.29
C PHE A 30 -9.56 -7.87 13.07
N LEU A 31 -8.54 -8.41 12.38
CA LEU A 31 -7.42 -9.11 13.03
C LEU A 31 -6.57 -8.17 13.89
N GLY A 32 -6.42 -6.92 13.48
CA GLY A 32 -5.76 -5.88 14.27
C GLY A 32 -6.52 -5.55 15.55
N ILE A 33 -7.86 -5.47 15.50
CA ILE A 33 -8.70 -5.31 16.70
C ILE A 33 -8.57 -6.53 17.62
N GLU A 34 -8.58 -7.76 17.07
CA GLU A 34 -8.33 -8.95 17.87
C GLU A 34 -6.96 -8.89 18.55
N ALA A 35 -5.91 -8.44 17.85
CA ALA A 35 -4.59 -8.26 18.44
C ALA A 35 -4.61 -7.19 19.55
N ILE A 36 -5.33 -6.06 19.38
CA ILE A 36 -5.47 -5.04 20.44
C ILE A 36 -6.18 -5.61 21.67
N ILE A 37 -7.27 -6.35 21.48
CA ILE A 37 -8.03 -6.99 22.57
C ILE A 37 -7.16 -8.03 23.27
N ASP A 38 -6.38 -8.79 22.49
CA ASP A 38 -5.48 -9.79 23.03
C ASP A 38 -4.38 -9.11 23.87
N GLN A 39 -3.78 -8.03 23.38
CA GLN A 39 -2.74 -7.27 24.08
C GLN A 39 -3.24 -6.49 25.31
N SER A 40 -4.53 -6.18 25.39
CA SER A 40 -5.10 -5.50 26.57
C SER A 40 -5.43 -6.46 27.72
N GLN A 41 -5.38 -7.77 27.49
CA GLN A 41 -5.48 -8.76 28.56
C GLN A 41 -4.24 -8.68 29.46
N LYS A 42 -4.44 -8.92 30.77
CA LYS A 42 -3.37 -8.78 31.79
C LYS A 42 -2.06 -9.42 31.34
N GLU A 43 -0.99 -8.62 31.32
CA GLU A 43 0.38 -9.09 31.18
C GLU A 43 0.68 -10.16 32.25
N ALA A 44 1.40 -11.22 31.90
CA ALA A 44 1.97 -12.11 32.91
C ALA A 44 3.36 -11.62 33.32
N ILE A 45 3.55 -11.56 34.64
CA ILE A 45 4.82 -11.65 35.40
C ILE A 45 6.01 -10.88 34.79
N SER A 46 6.26 -9.70 35.35
CA SER A 46 7.19 -8.65 34.92
C SER A 46 8.70 -8.96 34.98
N ASP A 47 9.12 -10.21 35.23
CA ASP A 47 10.51 -10.52 35.60
C ASP A 47 11.05 -11.81 34.93
N LEU A 48 10.66 -12.09 33.68
CA LEU A 48 11.18 -13.27 32.95
C LEU A 48 12.70 -13.21 32.70
N ASP A 49 13.27 -12.00 32.64
CA ASP A 49 14.71 -11.75 32.51
C ASP A 49 15.52 -12.19 33.74
N LYS A 50 14.85 -12.47 34.86
CA LYS A 50 15.46 -12.94 36.12
C LYS A 50 15.15 -14.39 36.45
N ILE A 51 14.31 -15.05 35.65
CA ILE A 51 13.88 -16.44 35.91
C ILE A 51 14.64 -17.36 34.97
N SER A 52 15.47 -18.24 35.56
CA SER A 52 16.16 -19.27 34.79
C SER A 52 15.19 -20.37 34.35
N LEU A 53 15.47 -20.96 33.20
CA LEU A 53 14.72 -22.08 32.64
C LEU A 53 14.70 -23.24 33.64
N LYS A 54 15.84 -23.55 34.27
CA LYS A 54 15.95 -24.58 35.31
C LYS A 54 14.93 -24.40 36.42
N LYS A 55 14.85 -23.18 36.99
CA LYS A 55 13.89 -22.87 38.07
C LYS A 55 12.45 -23.14 37.65
N THR A 56 12.11 -22.85 36.41
CA THR A 56 10.77 -23.13 35.86
C THR A 56 10.54 -24.62 35.66
N MET A 57 11.52 -25.34 35.10
CA MET A 57 11.43 -26.79 34.94
C MET A 57 11.23 -27.49 36.30
N ASP A 58 11.99 -27.10 37.32
CA ASP A 58 11.87 -27.63 38.70
C ASP A 58 10.50 -27.33 39.31
N SER A 59 9.99 -26.11 39.10
CA SER A 59 8.68 -25.70 39.61
C SER A 59 7.51 -26.47 38.99
N LEU A 60 7.66 -26.91 37.73
CA LEU A 60 6.62 -27.63 36.99
C LEU A 60 6.51 -29.09 37.41
N GLN A 61 7.60 -29.73 37.83
CA GLN A 61 7.58 -31.12 38.32
C GLN A 61 6.57 -31.33 39.47
N ASN A 62 6.32 -30.31 40.28
CA ASN A 62 5.38 -30.37 41.40
C ASN A 62 3.89 -30.23 41.00
N ASN A 63 3.60 -29.77 39.78
CA ASN A 63 2.24 -29.42 39.36
C ASN A 63 1.76 -30.20 38.12
N PHE A 64 2.66 -30.88 37.42
CA PHE A 64 2.40 -31.65 36.21
C PHE A 64 2.92 -33.08 36.40
N LEU A 65 2.15 -34.06 35.92
CA LEU A 65 2.58 -35.47 35.89
C LEU A 65 3.65 -35.67 34.81
N GLU A 66 3.47 -34.99 33.68
CA GLU A 66 4.40 -35.00 32.57
C GLU A 66 4.33 -33.65 31.86
N VAL A 67 5.49 -33.13 31.44
CA VAL A 67 5.60 -31.87 30.67
C VAL A 67 6.18 -32.23 29.31
N TYR A 68 5.55 -31.78 28.25
CA TYR A 68 6.00 -31.99 26.87
C TYR A 68 6.66 -30.76 26.28
N GLU A 69 6.14 -29.57 26.59
CA GLU A 69 6.57 -28.34 25.96
C GLU A 69 6.40 -27.13 26.88
N ILE A 70 7.43 -26.29 26.97
CA ILE A 70 7.37 -24.96 27.59
C ILE A 70 7.59 -23.92 26.50
N SER A 71 6.61 -23.06 26.26
CA SER A 71 6.69 -21.98 25.29
C SER A 71 6.55 -20.61 25.97
N VAL A 72 7.36 -19.65 25.59
CA VAL A 72 7.24 -18.26 26.05
C VAL A 72 6.57 -17.44 24.96
N THR A 73 5.41 -16.86 25.27
CA THR A 73 4.68 -16.03 24.32
C THR A 73 5.33 -14.65 24.18
N GLU A 74 4.99 -13.91 23.12
CA GLU A 74 5.49 -12.53 22.92
C GLU A 74 5.03 -11.56 24.03
N LYS A 75 4.04 -11.94 24.84
CA LYS A 75 3.57 -11.19 26.01
C LYS A 75 4.26 -11.60 27.32
N ASN A 76 5.41 -12.28 27.22
CA ASN A 76 6.14 -12.81 28.38
C ASN A 76 5.29 -13.73 29.26
N GLN A 77 4.36 -14.49 28.66
CA GLN A 77 3.58 -15.50 29.37
C GLN A 77 4.18 -16.87 29.10
N VAL A 78 4.23 -17.70 30.14
CA VAL A 78 4.75 -19.07 30.02
C VAL A 78 3.60 -20.02 29.81
N LEU A 79 3.61 -20.68 28.65
CA LEU A 79 2.65 -21.68 28.23
C LEU A 79 3.26 -23.06 28.42
N VAL A 80 2.52 -23.98 29.04
CA VAL A 80 2.96 -25.36 29.24
C VAL A 80 1.95 -26.31 28.63
N GLN A 81 2.45 -27.25 27.82
CA GLN A 81 1.72 -28.43 27.38
C GLN A 81 2.18 -29.63 28.20
N GLY A 82 1.25 -30.30 28.85
CA GLY A 82 1.56 -31.43 29.71
C GLY A 82 0.33 -32.17 30.21
N ILE A 83 0.58 -33.29 30.88
CA ILE A 83 -0.45 -34.08 31.56
C ILE A 83 -0.58 -33.60 32.99
N THR A 84 -1.81 -33.34 33.40
CA THR A 84 -2.15 -33.09 34.80
C THR A 84 -3.21 -34.08 35.27
N SER A 85 -3.69 -33.94 36.51
CA SER A 85 -4.78 -34.78 37.05
C SER A 85 -6.08 -34.76 36.22
N LYS A 86 -6.25 -33.78 35.33
CA LYS A 86 -7.41 -33.65 34.42
C LYS A 86 -7.15 -34.18 33.00
N GLY A 87 -5.97 -34.76 32.75
CA GLY A 87 -5.52 -35.17 31.42
C GLY A 87 -4.59 -34.15 30.76
N PHE A 88 -4.47 -34.25 29.43
CA PHE A 88 -3.63 -33.37 28.62
C PHE A 88 -4.25 -31.96 28.54
N GLU A 89 -3.48 -30.94 28.93
CA GLU A 89 -3.92 -29.54 28.90
C GLU A 89 -2.81 -28.62 28.36
N THR A 90 -3.21 -27.48 27.80
CA THR A 90 -2.32 -26.38 27.43
C THR A 90 -2.70 -25.14 28.25
N VAL A 91 -1.85 -24.79 29.22
CA VAL A 91 -2.18 -23.81 30.27
C VAL A 91 -1.08 -22.78 30.45
N PHE A 92 -1.49 -21.56 30.78
CA PHE A 92 -0.58 -20.53 31.27
C PHE A 92 -0.18 -20.87 32.70
N VAL A 93 1.10 -20.73 33.01
CA VAL A 93 1.66 -21.06 34.32
C VAL A 93 2.46 -19.90 34.88
N ASN A 94 2.56 -19.84 36.20
CA ASN A 94 3.54 -18.99 36.86
C ASN A 94 4.91 -19.70 36.87
N PRO A 95 5.94 -19.19 36.19
CA PRO A 95 7.23 -19.86 36.05
C PRO A 95 8.05 -19.99 37.33
N ASN A 96 7.72 -19.25 38.40
CA ASN A 96 8.38 -19.38 39.70
C ASN A 96 7.75 -20.45 40.60
N THR A 97 6.48 -20.80 40.37
CA THR A 97 5.72 -21.68 41.27
C THR A 97 5.12 -22.91 40.57
N GLY A 98 5.12 -22.93 39.23
CA GLY A 98 4.49 -23.96 38.40
C GLY A 98 2.96 -23.97 38.46
N LYS A 99 2.34 -23.05 39.22
CA LYS A 99 0.87 -22.99 39.38
C LYS A 99 0.20 -22.53 38.09
N LYS A 100 -0.91 -23.20 37.75
CA LYS A 100 -1.78 -22.84 36.62
C LYS A 100 -2.44 -21.48 36.87
N LEU A 101 -2.37 -20.59 35.87
CA LEU A 101 -2.95 -19.25 35.88
C LEU A 101 -4.27 -19.23 35.10
N ASP A 102 -4.26 -19.66 33.84
CA ASP A 102 -5.44 -19.68 32.95
C ASP A 102 -5.26 -20.73 31.84
N ILE A 103 -6.35 -21.10 31.16
CA ILE A 103 -6.36 -22.03 30.04
C ILE A 103 -6.33 -21.24 28.73
N VAL A 104 -5.59 -21.72 27.71
CA VAL A 104 -5.61 -21.09 26.39
C VAL A 104 -7.01 -21.21 25.78
N LYS A 105 -7.69 -20.07 25.63
CA LYS A 105 -8.99 -20.03 24.97
C LYS A 105 -8.82 -20.28 23.46
N PRO A 106 -9.57 -21.23 22.86
CA PRO A 106 -9.50 -21.46 21.43
C PRO A 106 -10.01 -20.23 20.65
N LYS A 107 -9.41 -19.96 19.48
CA LYS A 107 -9.88 -18.89 18.60
C LYS A 107 -11.32 -19.16 18.14
N THR A 108 -12.13 -18.10 18.08
CA THR A 108 -13.53 -18.20 17.66
C THR A 108 -13.65 -18.63 16.19
N ARG A 109 -14.82 -19.17 15.81
CA ARG A 109 -15.11 -19.54 14.42
C ARG A 109 -14.95 -18.35 13.46
N LEU A 110 -15.34 -17.15 13.90
CA LEU A 110 -15.20 -15.92 13.12
C LEU A 110 -13.73 -15.52 12.96
N SER A 111 -12.91 -15.60 14.02
CA SER A 111 -11.46 -15.34 13.96
C SER A 111 -10.79 -16.24 12.92
N ASN A 112 -11.09 -17.54 12.95
CA ASN A 112 -10.54 -18.50 11.99
C ASN A 112 -11.02 -18.22 10.55
N PHE A 113 -12.28 -17.84 10.37
CA PHE A 113 -12.81 -17.42 9.07
C PHE A 113 -12.05 -16.20 8.53
N MET A 114 -11.93 -15.13 9.32
CA MET A 114 -11.25 -13.90 8.93
C MET A 114 -9.76 -14.14 8.61
N LYS A 115 -9.08 -14.93 9.44
CA LYS A 115 -7.68 -15.32 9.25
C LYS A 115 -7.46 -16.11 7.95
N ASN A 116 -8.35 -17.06 7.64
CA ASN A 116 -8.24 -17.87 6.42
C ASN A 116 -8.56 -17.06 5.16
N LEU A 117 -9.54 -16.16 5.23
CA LEU A 117 -9.87 -15.23 4.16
C LEU A 117 -8.70 -14.27 3.89
N HIS A 118 -8.16 -13.63 4.93
CA HIS A 118 -7.04 -12.69 4.83
C HIS A 118 -5.78 -13.33 4.23
N ARG A 119 -5.42 -14.53 4.69
CA ARG A 119 -4.16 -15.19 4.31
C ARG A 119 -4.23 -15.93 2.99
N SER A 120 -5.40 -16.40 2.58
CA SER A 120 -5.50 -17.34 1.47
C SER A 120 -6.80 -17.29 0.69
N LEU A 121 -7.75 -16.41 1.02
CA LEU A 121 -9.06 -16.34 0.35
C LEU A 121 -9.80 -17.70 0.31
N PHE A 122 -9.51 -18.59 1.26
CA PHE A 122 -9.93 -20.01 1.27
C PHE A 122 -9.38 -20.90 0.14
N LEU A 123 -8.47 -20.39 -0.70
CA LEU A 123 -7.86 -21.10 -1.85
C LEU A 123 -6.51 -21.76 -1.50
N LYS A 124 -6.23 -21.99 -0.21
CA LYS A 124 -5.01 -22.68 0.29
C LYS A 124 -3.72 -22.12 -0.33
N LYS A 125 -2.93 -22.92 -1.05
CA LYS A 125 -1.63 -22.53 -1.63
C LYS A 125 -1.79 -21.46 -2.71
N ILE A 126 -2.78 -21.60 -3.59
CA ILE A 126 -3.04 -20.67 -4.70
C ILE A 126 -3.41 -19.29 -4.14
N GLY A 127 -4.31 -19.25 -3.17
CA GLY A 127 -4.70 -17.98 -2.56
C GLY A 127 -3.59 -17.31 -1.77
N ARG A 128 -2.69 -18.09 -1.13
CA ARG A 128 -1.49 -17.52 -0.51
C ARG A 128 -0.60 -16.84 -1.55
N ILE A 129 -0.32 -17.51 -2.67
CA ILE A 129 0.48 -16.94 -3.77
C ILE A 129 -0.17 -15.64 -4.27
N LEU A 130 -1.48 -15.67 -4.49
CA LEU A 130 -2.25 -14.50 -4.92
C LEU A 130 -2.14 -13.35 -3.90
N MET A 131 -2.37 -13.61 -2.61
CA MET A 131 -2.25 -12.59 -1.57
C MET A 131 -0.83 -12.01 -1.49
N GLY A 132 0.22 -12.83 -1.64
CA GLY A 132 1.59 -12.34 -1.74
C GLY A 132 1.81 -11.42 -2.93
N PHE A 133 1.29 -11.78 -4.10
CA PHE A 133 1.36 -10.93 -5.30
C PHE A 133 0.61 -9.61 -5.10
N ILE A 134 -0.57 -9.63 -4.47
CA ILE A 134 -1.33 -8.42 -4.11
C ILE A 134 -0.54 -7.56 -3.12
N SER A 135 0.12 -8.15 -2.12
CA SER A 135 1.00 -7.41 -1.20
C SER A 135 2.17 -6.74 -1.92
N PHE A 136 2.80 -7.43 -2.88
CA PHE A 136 3.85 -6.86 -3.73
C PHE A 136 3.35 -5.68 -4.57
N LEU A 137 2.22 -5.85 -5.26
CA LEU A 137 1.61 -4.77 -6.04
C LEU A 137 1.18 -3.59 -5.15
N THR A 138 0.73 -3.86 -3.93
CA THR A 138 0.41 -2.82 -2.95
C THR A 138 1.67 -2.05 -2.53
N ALA A 139 2.82 -2.70 -2.34
CA ALA A 139 4.08 -2.01 -2.09
C ALA A 139 4.46 -1.07 -3.25
N MET A 140 4.30 -1.53 -4.50
CA MET A 140 4.49 -0.68 -5.69
C MET A 140 3.47 0.47 -5.77
N LEU A 141 2.23 0.22 -5.38
CA LEU A 141 1.18 1.25 -5.33
C LEU A 141 1.55 2.38 -4.35
N VAL A 142 2.12 2.03 -3.19
CA VAL A 142 2.60 3.01 -2.20
C VAL A 142 3.78 3.81 -2.74
N ILE A 143 4.77 3.15 -3.36
CA ILE A 143 5.93 3.83 -3.96
C ILE A 143 5.47 4.83 -5.02
N THR A 144 4.61 4.40 -5.95
CA THR A 144 4.09 5.28 -7.01
C THR A 144 3.26 6.43 -6.44
N GLY A 145 2.46 6.17 -5.40
CA GLY A 145 1.69 7.21 -4.69
C GLY A 145 2.60 8.24 -4.01
N PHE A 146 3.70 7.79 -3.39
CA PHE A 146 4.69 8.66 -2.77
C PHE A 146 5.43 9.53 -3.79
N LEU A 147 5.79 8.98 -4.95
CA LEU A 147 6.39 9.75 -6.05
C LEU A 147 5.44 10.84 -6.58
N LEU A 148 4.14 10.54 -6.70
CA LEU A 148 3.12 11.54 -7.07
C LEU A 148 2.96 12.61 -5.99
N LEU A 149 3.02 12.23 -4.71
CA LEU A 149 2.96 13.14 -3.57
C LEU A 149 4.13 14.15 -3.60
N ILE A 150 5.37 13.67 -3.77
CA ILE A 150 6.57 14.50 -3.87
C ILE A 150 6.45 15.48 -5.04
N ASN A 151 6.06 14.97 -6.21
CA ASN A 151 5.92 15.78 -7.42
C ASN A 151 4.87 16.88 -7.26
N ARG A 152 3.78 16.59 -6.55
CA ARG A 152 2.69 17.55 -6.33
C ARG A 152 3.08 18.67 -5.37
N ILE A 153 3.83 18.36 -4.32
CA ILE A 153 4.20 19.32 -3.27
C ILE A 153 5.50 20.08 -3.63
N GLY A 154 6.21 19.64 -4.67
CA GLY A 154 7.42 20.30 -5.16
C GLY A 154 8.67 19.91 -4.39
N GLY A 155 8.75 18.65 -3.93
CA GLY A 155 9.93 18.07 -3.29
C GLY A 155 9.68 17.46 -1.90
N VAL A 156 10.61 16.60 -1.46
CA VAL A 156 10.54 15.91 -0.15
C VAL A 156 10.59 16.89 1.04
N ASN A 157 11.34 17.98 0.91
CA ASN A 157 11.50 18.98 1.98
C ASN A 157 10.20 19.75 2.29
N LYS A 158 9.21 19.68 1.39
CA LYS A 158 7.92 20.37 1.55
C LYS A 158 6.80 19.43 1.99
N ILE A 159 7.07 18.17 2.34
CA ILE A 159 6.03 17.17 2.69
C ILE A 159 5.07 17.67 3.78
N PHE A 160 5.53 18.47 4.73
CA PHE A 160 4.71 19.02 5.82
C PHE A 160 4.14 20.42 5.53
N SER A 161 4.28 20.95 4.32
CA SER A 161 3.72 22.26 3.97
C SER A 161 2.18 22.21 3.92
N PRO A 162 1.51 23.32 4.27
CA PRO A 162 0.05 23.39 4.23
C PRO A 162 -0.46 23.16 2.79
N LEU A 163 -1.57 22.43 2.67
CA LEU A 163 -2.19 22.11 1.39
C LEU A 163 -3.20 23.18 1.00
N LYS A 164 -3.09 23.66 -0.25
CA LYS A 164 -4.04 24.60 -0.85
C LYS A 164 -5.20 23.91 -1.60
N GLU A 165 -5.43 22.62 -1.31
CA GLU A 165 -6.50 21.82 -1.92
C GLU A 165 -7.81 22.00 -1.14
N LYS A 166 -8.91 22.30 -1.86
CA LYS A 166 -10.21 22.56 -1.25
C LYS A 166 -11.14 21.34 -1.31
N GLN A 167 -10.91 20.41 -2.23
CA GLN A 167 -11.78 19.24 -2.38
C GLN A 167 -11.45 18.18 -1.32
N PHE A 168 -12.45 17.80 -0.52
CA PHE A 168 -12.29 16.94 0.66
C PHE A 168 -11.55 15.63 0.36
N PHE A 169 -12.05 14.78 -0.54
CA PHE A 169 -11.43 13.46 -0.80
C PHE A 169 -9.97 13.56 -1.20
N ARG A 170 -9.61 14.55 -2.02
CA ARG A 170 -8.25 14.77 -2.49
C ARG A 170 -7.36 15.36 -1.42
N LYS A 171 -7.86 16.32 -0.64
CA LYS A 171 -7.11 16.86 0.51
C LYS A 171 -6.79 15.74 1.50
N SER A 172 -7.81 15.00 1.94
CA SER A 172 -7.65 13.89 2.88
C SER A 172 -6.81 12.74 2.34
N HIS A 173 -6.90 12.41 1.04
CA HIS A 173 -6.03 11.41 0.40
C HIS A 173 -4.56 11.84 0.44
N ILE A 174 -4.27 13.13 0.26
CA ILE A 174 -2.89 13.63 0.34
C ILE A 174 -2.41 13.67 1.80
N GLU A 175 -3.24 14.14 2.73
CA GLU A 175 -2.88 14.25 4.16
C GLU A 175 -2.63 12.89 4.79
N LEU A 176 -3.55 11.95 4.62
CA LEU A 176 -3.37 10.57 5.07
C LEU A 176 -2.23 9.89 4.32
N GLY A 177 -2.02 10.23 3.04
CA GLY A 177 -0.89 9.74 2.25
C GLY A 177 0.45 10.10 2.89
N ARG A 178 0.60 11.33 3.37
CA ARG A 178 1.81 11.78 4.08
C ARG A 178 2.04 10.99 5.37
N LEU A 179 0.98 10.76 6.14
CA LEU A 179 1.07 10.13 7.46
C LEU A 179 1.29 8.61 7.37
N PHE A 180 0.60 7.93 6.46
CA PHE A 180 0.54 6.48 6.40
C PHE A 180 1.40 5.82 5.31
N VAL A 181 2.14 6.58 4.49
CA VAL A 181 3.02 5.99 3.46
C VAL A 181 4.00 4.96 4.04
N ILE A 182 4.64 5.28 5.17
CA ILE A 182 5.62 4.39 5.82
C ILE A 182 4.91 3.15 6.41
N PRO A 183 3.88 3.28 7.27
CA PRO A 183 3.15 2.12 7.78
C PRO A 183 2.61 1.20 6.68
N ILE A 184 1.99 1.74 5.64
CA ILE A 184 1.42 0.91 4.56
C ILE A 184 2.53 0.15 3.82
N PHE A 185 3.66 0.80 3.56
CA PHE A 185 4.80 0.17 2.92
C PHE A 185 5.32 -1.04 3.72
N PHE A 186 5.48 -0.88 5.04
CA PHE A 186 5.93 -1.97 5.90
C PHE A 186 4.90 -3.10 6.00
N ILE A 187 3.60 -2.82 6.04
CA ILE A 187 2.54 -3.85 6.02
C ILE A 187 2.58 -4.63 4.71
N ALA A 188 2.72 -3.94 3.57
CA ALA A 188 2.76 -4.57 2.26
C ALA A 188 4.01 -5.45 2.09
N ILE A 189 5.19 -4.95 2.46
CA ILE A 189 6.45 -5.71 2.35
C ILE A 189 6.46 -6.90 3.31
N SER A 190 6.01 -6.71 4.56
CA SER A 190 5.96 -7.81 5.52
C SER A 190 5.00 -8.92 5.07
N GLY A 191 3.82 -8.58 4.54
CA GLY A 191 2.89 -9.55 3.97
C GLY A 191 3.47 -10.31 2.78
N PHE A 192 4.18 -9.61 1.89
CA PHE A 192 4.89 -10.22 0.77
C PHE A 192 6.01 -11.17 1.24
N TYR A 193 6.83 -10.74 2.20
CA TYR A 193 7.93 -11.53 2.75
C TYR A 193 7.42 -12.79 3.48
N LEU A 194 6.37 -12.68 4.29
CA LEU A 194 5.76 -13.82 4.98
C LEU A 194 5.19 -14.86 4.02
N THR A 195 4.66 -14.41 2.88
CA THR A 195 4.14 -15.33 1.85
C THR A 195 5.28 -16.04 1.12
N THR A 196 6.29 -15.31 0.68
CA THR A 196 7.41 -15.85 -0.10
C THR A 196 8.31 -16.77 0.74
N SER A 197 8.57 -16.41 2.00
CA SER A 197 9.31 -17.26 2.95
C SER A 197 8.58 -18.55 3.32
N ARG A 198 7.26 -18.64 3.12
CA ARG A 198 6.47 -19.87 3.30
C ARG A 198 6.47 -20.77 2.06
N LEU A 199 6.82 -20.22 0.90
CA LEU A 199 6.93 -20.94 -0.37
C LEU A 199 8.37 -21.38 -0.65
N ASP A 200 9.27 -21.20 0.32
CA ASP A 200 10.71 -21.52 0.24
C ASP A 200 11.45 -20.84 -0.92
N ILE A 201 10.89 -19.77 -1.48
CA ILE A 201 11.47 -19.03 -2.64
C ILE A 201 12.85 -18.44 -2.29
N PHE A 202 13.10 -18.11 -1.02
CA PHE A 202 14.33 -17.49 -0.53
C PHE A 202 15.11 -18.36 0.48
N ASN A 203 14.72 -19.63 0.68
CA ASN A 203 15.30 -20.51 1.70
C ASN A 203 16.52 -21.30 1.19
N SER A 204 17.43 -20.63 0.46
CA SER A 204 18.69 -21.25 0.02
C SER A 204 19.82 -21.18 1.07
N ASN A 205 19.61 -20.46 2.19
CA ASN A 205 20.65 -20.30 3.21
C ASN A 205 20.57 -21.45 4.22
N LYS A 206 21.53 -22.38 4.14
CA LYS A 206 21.71 -23.45 5.13
C LYS A 206 21.99 -22.84 6.50
N SER A 207 21.34 -23.35 7.55
CA SER A 207 21.72 -23.06 8.93
C SER A 207 23.16 -23.51 9.19
N THR A 208 23.90 -22.76 10.00
CA THR A 208 25.20 -23.24 10.48
C THR A 208 24.92 -24.25 11.59
N HIS A 209 25.30 -25.50 11.33
CA HIS A 209 25.11 -26.62 12.24
C HIS A 209 26.45 -27.00 12.86
N TYR A 210 26.47 -27.13 14.17
CA TYR A 210 27.59 -27.68 14.93
C TYR A 210 27.09 -28.92 15.66
N ASP A 211 27.80 -30.02 15.47
CA ASP A 211 27.60 -31.27 16.20
C ASP A 211 28.74 -31.44 17.19
N TYR A 212 28.41 -31.99 18.35
CA TYR A 212 29.33 -32.23 19.44
C TYR A 212 29.18 -33.68 19.89
N GLU A 213 30.27 -34.29 20.33
CA GLU A 213 30.20 -35.61 20.95
C GLU A 213 29.63 -35.51 22.38
N ALA A 214 28.92 -36.54 22.82
CA ALA A 214 28.37 -36.59 24.17
C ALA A 214 29.52 -36.45 25.20
N GLY A 215 29.38 -35.50 26.12
CA GLY A 215 30.38 -35.15 27.13
C GLY A 215 31.43 -34.12 26.70
N GLU A 216 31.47 -33.70 25.43
CA GLU A 216 32.42 -32.67 24.94
C GLU A 216 32.10 -31.28 25.53
N LYS A 217 30.81 -30.96 25.61
CA LYS A 217 30.30 -29.68 26.08
C LYS A 217 28.98 -29.89 26.81
N TYR A 218 28.72 -29.07 27.82
CA TYR A 218 27.53 -29.21 28.67
C TYR A 218 26.65 -27.96 28.62
N VAL A 219 25.34 -28.15 28.74
CA VAL A 219 24.34 -27.08 28.82
C VAL A 219 24.08 -26.72 30.27
N ASP A 220 24.28 -25.45 30.61
CA ASP A 220 23.96 -24.90 31.93
C ASP A 220 22.60 -24.20 31.89
N LEU A 221 21.57 -24.89 32.36
CA LEU A 221 20.17 -24.40 32.36
C LEU A 221 19.96 -23.16 33.23
N ASP A 222 20.86 -22.88 34.19
CA ASP A 222 20.78 -21.68 35.03
C ASP A 222 21.15 -20.41 34.26
N LYS A 223 21.86 -20.54 33.12
CA LYS A 223 22.25 -19.41 32.25
C LYS A 223 21.19 -19.04 31.21
N PHE A 224 20.13 -19.83 31.06
CA PHE A 224 19.05 -19.54 30.13
C PHE A 224 17.90 -18.86 30.85
N TYR A 225 17.75 -17.55 30.63
CA TYR A 225 16.60 -16.79 31.14
C TYR A 225 15.40 -16.90 30.20
N LEU A 226 14.20 -16.92 30.76
CA LEU A 226 12.98 -17.15 30.01
C LEU A 226 12.69 -16.08 28.95
N ASP A 227 13.19 -14.84 29.12
CA ASP A 227 13.05 -13.78 28.10
C ASP A 227 13.78 -14.11 26.77
N LYS A 228 14.79 -14.99 26.81
CA LYS A 228 15.54 -15.45 25.63
C LYS A 228 15.05 -16.78 25.07
N VAL A 229 14.26 -17.53 25.84
CA VAL A 229 13.74 -18.84 25.45
C VAL A 229 12.43 -18.65 24.70
N LYS A 230 12.32 -19.21 23.49
CA LYS A 230 11.05 -19.24 22.74
C LYS A 230 10.27 -20.51 23.04
N ASN A 231 10.96 -21.65 23.02
CA ASN A 231 10.35 -22.95 23.26
C ASN A 231 11.36 -23.95 23.83
N VAL A 232 10.89 -24.88 24.66
CA VAL A 232 11.65 -26.02 25.16
C VAL A 232 10.79 -27.26 25.00
N ILE A 233 11.26 -28.20 24.19
CA ILE A 233 10.62 -29.50 23.99
C ILE A 233 11.30 -30.51 24.91
N TYR A 234 10.48 -31.22 25.68
CA TYR A 234 10.92 -32.27 26.58
C TYR A 234 11.16 -33.59 25.83
N PRO A 235 12.01 -34.47 26.38
CA PRO A 235 12.23 -35.82 25.86
C PRO A 235 10.93 -36.63 25.87
N PHE A 236 10.83 -37.58 24.94
CA PHE A 236 9.64 -38.43 24.79
C PHE A 236 9.55 -39.50 25.88
N SER A 237 10.68 -39.94 26.42
CA SER A 237 10.75 -40.93 27.49
C SER A 237 11.68 -40.47 28.62
N SER A 238 11.73 -41.25 29.70
CA SER A 238 12.65 -41.04 30.82
C SER A 238 14.05 -41.62 30.58
N SER A 239 14.38 -41.99 29.34
CA SER A 239 15.70 -42.50 28.98
C SER A 239 16.77 -41.41 29.10
N GLU A 240 17.90 -41.72 29.71
CA GLU A 240 19.03 -40.80 29.83
C GLU A 240 19.59 -40.36 28.47
N ASN A 241 19.34 -41.13 27.40
CA ASN A 241 19.77 -40.83 26.04
C ASN A 241 18.80 -39.94 25.26
N ASP A 242 17.59 -39.72 25.79
CA ASP A 242 16.64 -38.82 25.14
C ASP A 242 17.08 -37.36 25.31
N THR A 243 16.60 -36.52 24.40
CA THR A 243 17.12 -35.16 24.25
C THR A 243 16.07 -34.10 24.51
N TYR A 244 16.48 -33.05 25.22
CA TYR A 244 15.79 -31.78 25.23
C TYR A 244 16.14 -30.97 23.99
N LYS A 245 15.22 -30.11 23.56
CA LYS A 245 15.46 -29.13 22.51
C LYS A 245 15.02 -27.73 22.95
N ILE A 246 15.98 -26.83 23.12
CA ILE A 246 15.73 -25.41 23.42
C ILE A 246 15.79 -24.61 22.12
N GLN A 247 14.76 -23.83 21.85
CA GLN A 247 14.72 -22.85 20.79
C GLN A 247 14.85 -21.45 21.38
N LEU A 248 15.89 -20.73 20.95
CA LEU A 248 16.12 -19.32 21.26
C LEU A 248 15.80 -18.48 20.02
N SER A 249 15.83 -17.15 20.16
CA SER A 249 15.55 -16.23 19.04
C SER A 249 16.51 -16.40 17.85
N ASN A 250 17.77 -16.76 18.08
CA ASN A 250 18.83 -16.81 17.05
C ASN A 250 19.43 -18.21 16.81
N ARG A 251 19.11 -19.20 17.64
CA ARG A 251 19.63 -20.56 17.51
C ARG A 251 18.71 -21.56 18.18
N SER A 252 18.85 -22.84 17.82
CA SER A 252 18.30 -23.94 18.61
C SER A 252 19.42 -24.86 19.08
N ILE A 253 19.24 -25.41 20.27
CA ILE A 253 20.22 -26.22 20.98
C ILE A 253 19.54 -27.53 21.35
N THR A 254 20.21 -28.66 21.12
CA THR A 254 19.74 -29.99 21.52
C THR A 254 20.76 -30.61 22.47
N PHE A 255 20.30 -31.09 23.63
CA PHE A 255 21.15 -31.66 24.66
C PHE A 255 20.52 -32.88 25.31
N GLN A 256 21.35 -33.77 25.83
CA GLN A 256 20.96 -35.05 26.41
C GLN A 256 20.38 -34.88 27.83
N GLN A 257 19.34 -35.65 28.17
CA GLN A 257 18.65 -35.56 29.47
C GLN A 257 19.54 -35.98 30.66
N GLY A 258 20.37 -37.02 30.51
CA GLY A 258 21.13 -37.60 31.62
C GLY A 258 22.17 -36.66 32.21
N ASP A 259 23.11 -36.19 31.38
CA ASP A 259 24.28 -35.41 31.81
C ASP A 259 24.27 -33.95 31.34
N ASN A 260 23.22 -33.53 30.62
CA ASN A 260 23.14 -32.24 29.93
C ASN A 260 24.22 -32.03 28.87
N SER A 261 24.79 -33.09 28.28
CA SER A 261 25.72 -32.95 27.17
C SER A 261 25.04 -32.30 25.97
N LEU A 262 25.68 -31.26 25.45
CA LEU A 262 25.27 -30.59 24.23
C LEU A 262 25.58 -31.50 23.04
N LEU A 263 24.57 -31.83 22.23
CA LEU A 263 24.72 -32.69 21.06
C LEU A 263 24.73 -31.89 19.77
N SER A 264 23.91 -30.85 19.66
CA SER A 264 23.94 -29.97 18.49
C SER A 264 23.52 -28.53 18.77
N GLU A 265 24.12 -27.61 18.01
CA GLU A 265 23.78 -26.19 17.98
C GLU A 265 23.51 -25.76 16.53
N ASN A 266 22.34 -25.17 16.31
CA ASN A 266 21.87 -24.72 15.00
C ASN A 266 21.68 -23.21 15.02
N ILE A 267 22.57 -22.46 14.39
CA ILE A 267 22.46 -21.00 14.29
C ILE A 267 21.50 -20.65 13.14
N HIS A 268 20.47 -19.88 13.45
CA HIS A 268 19.47 -19.48 12.47
C HIS A 268 20.04 -18.41 11.51
N PRO A 269 19.85 -18.57 10.19
CA PRO A 269 20.34 -17.60 9.22
C PRO A 269 19.51 -16.31 9.26
N THR A 270 20.07 -15.19 8.78
CA THR A 270 19.41 -13.87 8.77
C THR A 270 17.97 -13.86 8.23
N PRO A 271 17.61 -14.61 7.15
CA PRO A 271 16.22 -14.68 6.66
C PRO A 271 15.22 -15.20 7.69
N PHE A 272 15.65 -16.09 8.60
CA PHE A 272 14.81 -16.57 9.70
C PHE A 272 14.47 -15.43 10.68
N LEU A 273 15.47 -14.62 11.04
CA LEU A 273 15.28 -13.44 11.90
C LEU A 273 14.36 -12.41 11.22
N ILE A 274 14.59 -12.10 9.95
CA ILE A 274 13.73 -11.18 9.18
C ILE A 274 12.29 -11.70 9.12
N ARG A 275 12.07 -13.02 9.07
CA ARG A 275 10.73 -13.61 9.10
C ARG A 275 10.02 -13.37 10.42
N ALA A 276 10.72 -13.51 11.54
CA ALA A 276 10.17 -13.19 12.86
C ALA A 276 9.77 -11.71 12.94
N TRP A 277 10.67 -10.81 12.51
CA TRP A 277 10.38 -9.38 12.43
C TRP A 277 9.18 -9.06 11.54
N ALA A 278 9.14 -9.60 10.32
CA ALA A 278 8.03 -9.44 9.39
C ALA A 278 6.72 -9.96 9.98
N TYR A 279 6.76 -11.05 10.75
CA TYR A 279 5.58 -11.58 11.44
C TYR A 279 5.06 -10.58 12.47
N TRP A 280 5.93 -10.11 13.36
CA TRP A 280 5.55 -9.17 14.42
C TRP A 280 4.96 -7.87 13.89
N ILE A 281 5.60 -7.26 12.90
CA ILE A 281 5.12 -5.99 12.32
C ILE A 281 3.89 -6.17 11.42
N HIS A 282 3.53 -7.39 11.03
CA HIS A 282 2.36 -7.65 10.20
C HIS A 282 1.14 -8.07 11.02
N THR A 283 1.34 -8.77 12.14
CA THR A 283 0.25 -9.26 12.99
C THR A 283 -0.08 -8.35 14.17
N GLY A 284 0.87 -7.52 14.62
CA GLY A 284 0.70 -6.71 15.83
C GLY A 284 0.73 -7.52 17.13
N GLU A 285 1.07 -8.82 17.07
CA GLU A 285 1.12 -9.70 18.23
C GLU A 285 2.30 -9.41 19.17
N SER A 286 3.22 -8.51 18.79
CA SER A 286 4.37 -8.14 19.63
C SER A 286 4.11 -6.96 20.57
N ASN A 287 3.28 -5.98 20.18
CA ASN A 287 3.07 -4.76 20.95
C ASN A 287 1.71 -4.12 20.62
N MET A 288 1.00 -3.64 21.65
CA MET A 288 -0.28 -2.94 21.51
C MET A 288 -0.20 -1.71 20.59
N LEU A 289 0.87 -0.90 20.67
CA LEU A 289 1.05 0.28 19.81
C LEU A 289 1.16 -0.13 18.33
N ILE A 290 1.87 -1.23 18.05
CA ILE A 290 1.96 -1.78 16.70
C ILE A 290 0.58 -2.26 16.25
N ALA A 291 -0.15 -2.99 17.09
CA ALA A 291 -1.51 -3.44 16.76
C ALA A 291 -2.48 -2.29 16.45
N VAL A 292 -2.44 -1.20 17.23
CA VAL A 292 -3.21 0.03 16.97
C VAL A 292 -2.80 0.67 15.64
N LEU A 293 -1.49 0.84 15.40
CA LEU A 293 -0.98 1.43 14.16
C LEU A 293 -1.41 0.61 12.94
N LEU A 294 -1.31 -0.72 13.00
CA LEU A 294 -1.73 -1.63 11.92
C LEU A 294 -3.23 -1.56 11.64
N THR A 295 -4.03 -1.46 12.69
CA THR A 295 -5.49 -1.33 12.59
C THR A 295 -5.87 -0.02 11.91
N LEU A 296 -5.29 1.10 12.35
CA LEU A 296 -5.52 2.42 11.72
C LEU A 296 -5.03 2.44 10.27
N THR A 297 -3.89 1.79 10.00
CA THR A 297 -3.34 1.70 8.63
C THR A 297 -4.27 0.91 7.72
N SER A 298 -4.82 -0.21 8.19
CA SER A 298 -5.79 -1.04 7.45
C SER A 298 -7.09 -0.27 7.18
N LEU A 299 -7.59 0.48 8.16
CA LEU A 299 -8.76 1.33 7.98
C LEU A 299 -8.51 2.44 6.95
N THR A 300 -7.31 3.03 6.98
CA THR A 300 -6.89 4.07 6.04
C THR A 300 -6.79 3.54 4.60
N LEU A 301 -6.38 2.28 4.40
CA LEU A 301 -6.39 1.64 3.09
C LEU A 301 -7.80 1.57 2.47
N ILE A 302 -8.83 1.30 3.27
CA ILE A 302 -10.23 1.34 2.81
C ILE A 302 -10.57 2.75 2.30
N PHE A 303 -10.18 3.79 3.06
CA PHE A 303 -10.35 5.17 2.63
C PHE A 303 -9.58 5.49 1.35
N PHE A 304 -8.35 4.98 1.17
CA PHE A 304 -7.57 5.20 -0.06
C PHE A 304 -8.24 4.62 -1.30
N ILE A 305 -8.87 3.46 -1.17
CA ILE A 305 -9.61 2.84 -2.27
C ILE A 305 -10.81 3.71 -2.65
N ILE A 306 -11.61 4.13 -1.66
CA ILE A 306 -12.79 4.98 -1.88
C ILE A 306 -12.38 6.34 -2.47
N SER A 307 -11.47 7.05 -1.81
CA SER A 307 -10.99 8.36 -2.26
C SER A 307 -10.29 8.28 -3.62
N GLY A 308 -9.53 7.21 -3.88
CA GLY A 308 -8.92 6.93 -5.17
C GLY A 308 -9.96 6.83 -6.30
N LEU A 309 -11.09 6.13 -6.07
CA LEU A 309 -12.20 6.08 -7.03
C LEU A 309 -12.81 7.46 -7.28
N PHE A 310 -13.05 8.26 -6.23
CA PHE A 310 -13.57 9.62 -6.37
C PHE A 310 -12.60 10.58 -7.07
N ILE A 311 -11.28 10.40 -6.89
CA ILE A 311 -10.25 11.20 -7.55
C ILE A 311 -10.03 10.73 -8.99
N SER A 312 -10.22 9.43 -9.27
CA SER A 312 -10.03 8.83 -10.58
C SER A 312 -10.99 9.46 -11.59
N SER A 313 -10.42 10.12 -12.60
CA SER A 313 -11.18 10.85 -13.59
C SER A 313 -11.70 9.94 -14.68
N LYS A 314 -12.80 10.30 -15.36
CA LYS A 314 -13.24 9.62 -16.60
C LYS A 314 -12.11 9.52 -17.65
N THR A 315 -11.13 10.43 -17.61
CA THR A 315 -9.91 10.41 -18.43
C THR A 315 -8.94 9.29 -18.03
N SER A 316 -8.84 8.97 -16.73
CA SER A 316 -8.06 7.84 -16.22
C SER A 316 -8.70 6.52 -16.67
N TRP A 317 -10.04 6.44 -16.63
CA TRP A 317 -10.81 5.33 -17.18
C TRP A 317 -10.81 5.27 -18.72
N ALA A 318 -10.49 6.37 -19.40
CA ALA A 318 -10.35 6.39 -20.86
C ALA A 318 -9.12 5.61 -21.34
N LEU A 319 -8.13 5.34 -20.47
CA LEU A 319 -7.06 4.38 -20.77
C LEU A 319 -7.60 2.97 -21.06
N PHE A 320 -8.76 2.61 -20.51
CA PHE A 320 -9.43 1.34 -20.76
C PHE A 320 -10.42 1.39 -21.95
N LYS A 321 -10.72 2.58 -22.49
CA LYS A 321 -11.61 2.72 -23.66
C LYS A 321 -10.77 2.89 -24.93
N PHE A 322 -10.73 1.85 -25.75
CA PHE A 322 -10.37 1.96 -27.16
C PHE A 322 -11.44 2.79 -27.87
N SER A 323 -11.13 4.03 -28.23
CA SER A 323 -11.99 4.84 -29.08
C SER A 323 -11.31 5.02 -30.44
N ASN A 324 -11.85 4.38 -31.48
CA ASN A 324 -11.63 4.75 -32.88
C ASN A 324 -12.42 6.04 -33.14
N ILE A 325 -11.78 7.18 -32.93
CA ILE A 325 -12.32 8.47 -33.36
C ILE A 325 -11.66 8.77 -34.70
N ASP A 326 -12.44 8.85 -35.77
CA ASP A 326 -11.95 9.32 -37.06
C ASP A 326 -11.81 10.85 -37.01
N PHE A 327 -10.57 11.33 -37.08
CA PHE A 327 -10.23 12.75 -37.01
C PHE A 327 -10.17 13.41 -38.39
N ASN A 328 -10.28 12.64 -39.49
CA ASN A 328 -10.03 13.15 -40.84
C ASN A 328 -11.15 14.05 -41.38
N GLU A 329 -12.33 14.01 -40.75
CA GLU A 329 -13.54 14.67 -41.24
C GLU A 329 -13.90 15.98 -40.51
N ALA A 330 -13.34 16.23 -39.33
CA ALA A 330 -13.77 17.31 -38.44
C ALA A 330 -13.15 18.67 -38.82
N LYS A 331 -14.00 19.69 -38.92
CA LYS A 331 -13.57 21.10 -39.15
C LYS A 331 -13.16 21.80 -37.86
N ILE A 332 -13.85 21.50 -36.76
CA ILE A 332 -13.53 22.04 -35.44
C ILE A 332 -12.99 20.92 -34.55
N ILE A 333 -11.83 21.16 -33.94
CA ILE A 333 -11.20 20.20 -33.03
C ILE A 333 -11.02 20.84 -31.66
N ILE A 334 -11.66 20.26 -30.66
CA ILE A 334 -11.48 20.62 -29.25
C ILE A 334 -10.31 19.78 -28.71
N LEU A 335 -9.22 20.45 -28.37
CA LEU A 335 -8.01 19.86 -27.81
C LEU A 335 -7.97 20.11 -26.31
N TYR A 336 -8.07 19.07 -25.50
CA TYR A 336 -8.13 19.22 -24.05
C TYR A 336 -6.91 18.71 -23.30
N GLY A 337 -6.49 19.45 -22.26
CA GLY A 337 -5.57 19.01 -21.22
C GLY A 337 -6.32 18.96 -19.89
N SER A 338 -6.46 17.79 -19.29
CA SER A 338 -7.20 17.66 -18.04
C SER A 338 -6.61 16.60 -17.15
N GLU A 339 -6.10 17.03 -16.01
CA GLU A 339 -5.49 16.13 -15.06
C GLU A 339 -6.54 15.24 -14.39
N THR A 340 -7.58 15.86 -13.82
CA THR A 340 -8.64 15.14 -13.08
C THR A 340 -9.98 15.11 -13.82
N GLY A 341 -9.98 15.41 -15.11
CA GLY A 341 -11.17 15.31 -15.97
C GLY A 341 -12.16 16.47 -15.87
N ASN A 342 -11.96 17.46 -14.99
CA ASN A 342 -12.89 18.58 -14.85
C ASN A 342 -12.93 19.43 -16.13
N THR A 343 -11.76 19.85 -16.64
CA THR A 343 -11.65 20.52 -17.95
C THR A 343 -12.21 19.68 -19.09
N PHE A 344 -12.04 18.35 -19.05
CA PHE A 344 -12.64 17.46 -20.04
C PHE A 344 -14.18 17.49 -20.01
N GLN A 345 -14.81 17.66 -18.84
CA GLN A 345 -16.26 17.81 -18.76
C GLN A 345 -16.75 19.10 -19.42
N PHE A 346 -16.05 20.22 -19.22
CA PHE A 346 -16.33 21.47 -19.93
C PHE A 346 -16.16 21.31 -21.44
N ALA A 347 -15.05 20.69 -21.87
CA ALA A 347 -14.81 20.41 -23.28
C ALA A 347 -15.90 19.52 -23.91
N LYS A 348 -16.41 18.54 -23.16
CA LYS A 348 -17.54 17.71 -23.62
C LYS A 348 -18.86 18.48 -23.68
N LYS A 349 -19.11 19.39 -22.73
CA LYS A 349 -20.28 20.28 -22.78
C LYS A 349 -20.24 21.16 -24.04
N LEU A 350 -19.09 21.76 -24.33
CA LEU A 350 -18.87 22.54 -25.54
C LEU A 350 -19.08 21.71 -26.81
N LEU A 351 -18.52 20.50 -26.87
CA LEU A 351 -18.71 19.58 -27.99
C LEU A 351 -20.20 19.30 -28.24
N ASN A 352 -20.94 18.96 -27.18
CA ASN A 352 -22.37 18.68 -27.28
C ASN A 352 -23.14 19.91 -27.77
N ARG A 353 -22.77 21.10 -27.30
CA ARG A 353 -23.40 22.35 -27.69
C ARG A 353 -23.15 22.69 -29.16
N LEU A 354 -21.91 22.57 -29.64
CA LEU A 354 -21.57 22.78 -31.06
C LEU A 354 -22.31 21.80 -31.96
N ASN A 355 -22.37 20.52 -31.58
CA ASN A 355 -23.10 19.51 -32.34
C ASN A 355 -24.62 19.75 -32.36
N GLN A 356 -25.21 20.28 -31.28
CA GLN A 356 -26.61 20.69 -31.23
C GLN A 356 -26.90 21.86 -32.18
N ASP A 357 -25.94 22.76 -32.36
CA ASP A 357 -26.03 23.89 -33.30
C ASP A 357 -25.66 23.46 -34.74
N GLY A 358 -25.55 22.16 -35.03
CA GLY A 358 -25.27 21.60 -36.36
C GLY A 358 -23.80 21.68 -36.79
N ILE A 359 -22.91 22.16 -35.91
CA ILE A 359 -21.49 22.35 -36.19
C ILE A 359 -20.75 21.05 -35.91
N LYS A 360 -20.20 20.42 -36.96
CA LYS A 360 -19.42 19.17 -36.84
C LYS A 360 -18.09 19.41 -36.11
N ALA A 361 -18.06 19.13 -34.81
CA ALA A 361 -16.87 19.20 -33.97
C ALA A 361 -16.44 17.82 -33.46
N THR A 362 -15.15 17.68 -33.14
CA THR A 362 -14.59 16.50 -32.46
C THR A 362 -13.76 16.92 -31.25
N ILE A 363 -13.43 15.95 -30.38
CA ILE A 363 -12.64 16.19 -29.17
C ILE A 363 -11.51 15.17 -29.05
N CYS A 364 -10.30 15.64 -28.72
CA CYS A 364 -9.19 14.76 -28.36
C CYS A 364 -8.29 15.41 -27.30
N SER A 365 -7.50 14.58 -26.60
CA SER A 365 -6.51 15.10 -25.66
C SER A 365 -5.36 15.79 -26.40
N LEU A 366 -4.72 16.76 -25.78
CA LEU A 366 -3.54 17.45 -26.34
C LEU A 366 -2.41 16.49 -26.76
N ASN A 367 -2.18 15.39 -26.01
CA ASN A 367 -1.22 14.36 -26.40
C ASN A 367 -1.64 13.54 -27.62
N LYS A 368 -2.87 13.68 -28.13
CA LYS A 368 -3.33 13.08 -29.39
C LYS A 368 -3.26 14.06 -30.57
N TYR A 369 -2.71 15.26 -30.37
CA TYR A 369 -2.44 16.20 -31.46
C TYR A 369 -1.65 15.51 -32.59
N ASN A 370 -2.12 15.69 -33.82
CA ASN A 370 -1.57 15.10 -35.02
C ASN A 370 -1.88 16.02 -36.21
N PHE A 371 -1.56 15.59 -37.42
CA PHE A 371 -2.04 16.23 -38.64
C PHE A 371 -3.57 16.08 -38.80
N PHE A 372 -4.27 17.18 -39.04
CA PHE A 372 -5.72 17.23 -39.19
C PHE A 372 -6.13 17.88 -40.53
N PRO A 373 -6.39 17.10 -41.59
CA PRO A 373 -6.47 17.61 -42.97
C PRO A 373 -7.64 18.57 -43.24
N LYS A 374 -8.77 18.38 -42.55
CA LYS A 374 -9.99 19.21 -42.71
C LYS A 374 -10.16 20.25 -41.60
N ALA A 375 -9.25 20.33 -40.64
CA ALA A 375 -9.35 21.29 -39.54
C ALA A 375 -9.26 22.73 -40.05
N GLN A 376 -10.09 23.59 -39.46
CA GLN A 376 -10.13 25.02 -39.67
C GLN A 376 -10.02 25.76 -38.33
N VAL A 377 -10.57 25.17 -37.26
CA VAL A 377 -10.60 25.81 -35.93
C VAL A 377 -10.13 24.86 -34.84
N PHE A 378 -9.22 25.33 -33.99
CA PHE A 378 -8.79 24.63 -32.78
C PHE A 378 -9.24 25.35 -31.51
N ILE A 379 -9.92 24.62 -30.64
CA ILE A 379 -10.35 25.12 -29.33
C ILE A 379 -9.52 24.40 -28.27
N PHE A 380 -8.55 25.10 -27.70
CA PHE A 380 -7.67 24.56 -26.67
C PHE A 380 -8.30 24.77 -25.30
N MET A 381 -8.54 23.69 -24.55
CA MET A 381 -9.10 23.76 -23.19
C MET A 381 -8.20 23.00 -22.24
N THR A 382 -7.38 23.69 -21.45
CA THR A 382 -6.41 23.01 -20.58
C THR A 382 -6.43 23.47 -19.14
N SER A 383 -6.29 22.53 -18.20
CA SER A 383 -5.94 22.84 -16.81
C SER A 383 -4.43 23.01 -16.63
N THR A 384 -4.03 23.61 -15.52
CA THR A 384 -2.65 23.61 -15.03
C THR A 384 -2.52 22.67 -13.82
N TYR A 385 -1.40 21.93 -13.72
CA TYR A 385 -1.16 20.98 -12.63
C TYR A 385 0.09 21.32 -11.80
N GLY A 386 0.07 20.99 -10.51
CA GLY A 386 1.20 21.21 -9.60
C GLY A 386 1.66 22.68 -9.56
N GLU A 387 2.95 22.90 -9.78
CA GLU A 387 3.62 24.22 -9.78
C GLU A 387 3.65 24.86 -11.18
N GLY A 388 2.57 24.71 -11.94
CA GLY A 388 2.42 25.32 -13.27
C GLY A 388 2.60 24.40 -14.47
N ASP A 389 2.70 23.10 -14.24
CA ASP A 389 2.99 22.11 -15.27
C ASP A 389 1.77 21.75 -16.13
N ALA A 390 2.05 21.12 -17.27
CA ALA A 390 1.07 20.47 -18.12
C ALA A 390 0.35 19.31 -17.42
N PRO A 391 -0.96 19.11 -17.67
CA PRO A 391 -1.63 17.86 -17.35
C PRO A 391 -0.97 16.65 -18.02
N SER A 392 -1.11 15.47 -17.42
CA SER A 392 -0.51 14.22 -17.92
C SER A 392 -0.94 13.83 -19.34
N ASN A 393 -2.09 14.30 -19.80
CA ASN A 393 -2.60 14.07 -21.15
C ASN A 393 -2.31 15.25 -22.12
N ALA A 394 -1.43 16.17 -21.73
CA ALA A 394 -1.01 17.34 -22.50
C ALA A 394 0.51 17.58 -22.51
N ASP A 395 1.28 16.81 -21.74
CA ASP A 395 2.73 16.97 -21.55
C ASP A 395 3.60 16.63 -22.78
N GLN A 396 3.01 16.14 -23.87
CA GLN A 396 3.67 15.89 -25.16
C GLN A 396 3.26 16.92 -26.23
N PHE A 397 2.36 17.85 -25.91
CA PHE A 397 1.79 18.77 -26.88
C PHE A 397 2.85 19.59 -27.59
N ALA A 398 3.76 20.26 -26.87
CA ALA A 398 4.79 21.11 -27.47
C ALA A 398 5.67 20.35 -28.48
N TYR A 399 6.04 19.11 -28.16
CA TYR A 399 6.79 18.24 -29.06
C TYR A 399 5.96 17.86 -30.31
N LYS A 400 4.71 17.46 -30.12
CA LYS A 400 3.81 17.08 -31.22
C LYS A 400 3.44 18.25 -32.11
N PHE A 401 3.25 19.44 -31.54
CA PHE A 401 2.97 20.68 -32.25
C PHE A 401 4.13 21.05 -33.19
N LYS A 402 5.38 20.89 -32.74
CA LYS A 402 6.56 21.05 -33.60
C LYS A 402 6.64 20.00 -34.70
N LYS A 403 6.29 18.75 -34.39
CA LYS A 403 6.37 17.60 -35.32
C LYS A 403 5.29 17.60 -36.40
N TYR A 404 4.05 17.95 -36.06
CA TYR A 404 2.89 17.83 -36.94
C TYR A 404 2.33 19.21 -37.29
N LYS A 405 2.93 19.85 -38.29
CA LYS A 405 2.45 21.15 -38.79
C LYS A 405 1.17 20.98 -39.60
N GLN A 406 0.23 21.91 -39.43
CA GLN A 406 -1.00 21.94 -40.23
C GLN A 406 -0.72 22.64 -41.57
N LEU A 407 -1.39 22.21 -42.64
CA LEU A 407 -1.18 22.76 -43.99
C LEU A 407 -2.02 24.00 -44.28
N LYS A 408 -3.06 24.25 -43.48
CA LYS A 408 -3.99 25.36 -43.63
C LYS A 408 -3.81 26.33 -42.46
N THR A 409 -4.14 27.59 -42.68
CA THR A 409 -4.32 28.55 -41.59
C THR A 409 -5.40 28.04 -40.66
N ILE A 410 -5.10 27.99 -39.37
CA ILE A 410 -6.02 27.52 -38.33
C ILE A 410 -6.37 28.68 -37.43
N GLU A 411 -7.66 28.95 -37.28
CA GLU A 411 -8.14 29.86 -36.25
C GLU A 411 -8.13 29.14 -34.89
N TYR A 412 -7.75 29.83 -33.81
CA TYR A 412 -7.68 29.20 -32.50
C TYR A 412 -8.17 30.08 -31.36
N THR A 413 -8.55 29.43 -30.27
CA THR A 413 -8.75 30.08 -28.98
C THR A 413 -8.23 29.17 -27.86
N VAL A 414 -7.73 29.78 -26.79
CA VAL A 414 -7.21 29.06 -25.62
C VAL A 414 -8.04 29.42 -24.38
N LEU A 415 -8.52 28.40 -23.70
CA LEU A 415 -9.21 28.49 -22.43
C LEU A 415 -8.43 27.77 -21.34
N GLY A 416 -7.85 28.54 -20.42
CA GLY A 416 -7.10 28.02 -19.28
C GLY A 416 -7.98 27.83 -18.05
N PHE A 417 -7.91 26.65 -17.42
CA PHE A 417 -8.54 26.38 -16.12
C PHE A 417 -7.47 26.32 -15.03
N GLY A 418 -7.57 27.19 -14.03
CA GLY A 418 -6.58 27.26 -12.96
C GLY A 418 -7.20 27.68 -11.63
N SER A 419 -6.33 27.99 -10.66
CA SER A 419 -6.74 28.57 -9.40
C SER A 419 -5.77 29.68 -9.00
N LYS A 420 -6.30 30.86 -8.68
CA LYS A 420 -5.52 31.99 -8.13
C LYS A 420 -4.85 31.67 -6.78
N SER A 421 -5.18 30.54 -6.17
CA SER A 421 -4.53 30.05 -4.95
C SER A 421 -3.07 29.60 -5.18
N TYR A 422 -2.71 29.28 -6.43
CA TYR A 422 -1.38 28.86 -6.84
C TYR A 422 -0.66 30.02 -7.54
N PRO A 423 0.65 30.22 -7.31
CA PRO A 423 1.39 31.35 -7.91
C PRO A 423 1.34 31.37 -9.44
N LYS A 424 1.38 30.19 -10.08
CA LYS A 424 1.35 30.05 -11.54
C LYS A 424 -0.06 29.83 -12.08
N PHE A 425 -0.92 30.84 -11.96
CA PHE A 425 -2.32 30.77 -12.38
C PHE A 425 -2.46 30.62 -13.90
N CYS A 426 -2.92 29.45 -14.35
CA CYS A 426 -3.12 29.09 -15.76
C CYS A 426 -1.84 29.06 -16.63
N SER A 427 -0.65 28.91 -16.03
CA SER A 427 0.62 29.03 -16.77
C SER A 427 0.74 28.10 -17.96
N PHE A 428 0.34 26.84 -17.84
CA PHE A 428 0.40 25.93 -18.99
C PHE A 428 -0.52 26.35 -20.16
N ALA A 429 -1.64 27.03 -19.87
CA ALA A 429 -2.47 27.58 -20.93
C ALA A 429 -1.81 28.81 -21.58
N GLU A 430 -1.07 29.61 -20.81
CA GLU A 430 -0.24 30.70 -21.35
C GLU A 430 0.86 30.16 -22.26
N ASP A 431 1.51 29.06 -21.86
CA ASP A 431 2.54 28.39 -22.68
C ASP A 431 1.97 27.95 -24.03
N ILE A 432 0.77 27.36 -24.05
CA ILE A 432 0.08 26.99 -25.30
C ILE A 432 -0.21 28.24 -26.13
N ASN A 433 -0.75 29.29 -25.51
CA ASN A 433 -1.09 30.51 -26.23
C ASN A 433 0.15 31.16 -26.86
N SER A 434 1.26 31.22 -26.11
CA SER A 434 2.53 31.75 -26.59
C SER A 434 3.14 30.90 -27.71
N LEU A 435 2.97 29.57 -27.67
CA LEU A 435 3.45 28.68 -28.73
C LEU A 435 2.66 28.89 -30.03
N LEU A 436 1.36 29.13 -29.94
CA LEU A 436 0.49 29.36 -31.09
C LEU A 436 0.70 30.75 -31.69
N SER A 437 0.86 31.79 -30.87
CA SER A 437 1.06 33.17 -31.33
C SER A 437 2.38 33.41 -32.05
N GLN A 438 3.34 32.49 -31.95
CA GLN A 438 4.64 32.55 -32.63
C GLN A 438 4.61 31.98 -34.05
N GLU A 439 3.49 31.44 -34.49
CA GLU A 439 3.37 30.72 -35.77
C GLU A 439 2.43 31.45 -36.72
N ASP A 440 2.90 31.80 -37.91
CA ASP A 440 2.12 32.58 -38.90
C ASP A 440 0.86 31.86 -39.39
N ASN A 441 0.83 30.52 -39.29
CA ASN A 441 -0.29 29.69 -39.72
C ASN A 441 -1.44 29.63 -38.70
N TYR A 442 -1.37 30.40 -37.61
CA TYR A 442 -2.37 30.40 -36.54
C TYR A 442 -2.91 31.81 -36.26
N SER A 443 -4.21 32.00 -36.43
CA SER A 443 -4.90 33.27 -36.15
C SER A 443 -5.80 33.15 -34.93
N GLU A 444 -5.82 34.17 -34.07
CA GLU A 444 -6.66 34.15 -32.87
C GLU A 444 -8.14 34.41 -33.22
N LEU A 445 -9.01 33.42 -32.99
CA LEU A 445 -10.46 33.50 -33.19
C LEU A 445 -11.14 34.29 -32.06
N TYR A 446 -10.71 34.03 -30.83
CA TYR A 446 -11.26 34.64 -29.63
C TYR A 446 -10.17 34.75 -28.57
N PRO A 447 -10.06 35.90 -27.87
CA PRO A 447 -8.99 36.17 -26.93
C PRO A 447 -8.78 35.06 -25.90
N PHE A 448 -7.51 34.75 -25.61
CA PHE A 448 -7.13 33.88 -24.51
C PHE A 448 -7.87 34.25 -23.21
N PHE A 449 -8.50 33.26 -22.58
CA PHE A 449 -9.31 33.45 -21.38
C PHE A 449 -8.91 32.49 -20.26
N LYS A 450 -8.97 32.96 -19.02
CA LYS A 450 -8.61 32.18 -17.82
C LYS A 450 -9.82 32.06 -16.89
N ILE A 451 -10.18 30.83 -16.56
CA ILE A 451 -11.22 30.51 -15.58
C ILE A 451 -10.59 30.20 -14.23
N ASN A 452 -11.05 30.91 -13.19
CA ASN A 452 -10.61 30.65 -11.83
C ASN A 452 -11.50 29.61 -11.14
N ASN A 453 -10.90 28.58 -10.53
CA ASN A 453 -11.58 27.56 -9.73
C ASN A 453 -12.77 26.87 -10.43
N GLN A 454 -12.71 26.72 -11.76
CA GLN A 454 -13.77 26.08 -12.56
C GLN A 454 -15.13 26.79 -12.41
N ASP A 455 -15.11 28.12 -12.30
CA ASP A 455 -16.33 28.93 -12.27
C ASP A 455 -17.20 28.69 -13.52
N ALA A 456 -18.42 28.20 -13.27
CA ALA A 456 -19.35 27.84 -14.33
C ALA A 456 -19.93 29.07 -15.05
N ASN A 457 -20.05 30.22 -14.36
CA ASN A 457 -20.58 31.44 -14.95
C ASN A 457 -19.55 32.08 -15.89
N GLU A 458 -18.27 32.11 -15.47
CA GLU A 458 -17.16 32.53 -16.33
C GLU A 458 -17.11 31.67 -17.60
N TYR A 459 -17.24 30.35 -17.46
CA TYR A 459 -17.32 29.42 -18.59
C TYR A 459 -18.52 29.71 -19.51
N LEU A 460 -19.74 29.84 -18.98
CA LEU A 460 -20.93 30.07 -19.78
C LEU A 460 -20.89 31.40 -20.53
N SER A 461 -20.31 32.44 -19.93
CA SER A 461 -20.11 33.74 -20.57
C SER A 461 -19.13 33.64 -21.75
N TRP A 462 -18.00 32.93 -21.56
CA TRP A 462 -17.04 32.66 -22.62
C TRP A 462 -17.64 31.81 -23.75
N GLU A 463 -18.36 30.74 -23.40
CA GLU A 463 -18.99 29.82 -24.37
C GLU A 463 -19.99 30.56 -25.28
N LYS A 464 -20.87 31.40 -24.72
CA LYS A 464 -21.82 32.20 -25.50
C LYS A 464 -21.13 33.12 -26.50
N LYS A 465 -20.05 33.79 -26.09
CA LYS A 465 -19.28 34.69 -26.96
C LYS A 465 -18.55 33.93 -28.06
N LEU A 466 -17.97 32.78 -27.75
CA LEU A 466 -17.33 31.94 -28.75
C LEU A 466 -18.34 31.45 -29.80
N ILE A 467 -19.50 30.95 -29.36
CA ILE A 467 -20.53 30.45 -30.28
C ILE A 467 -21.04 31.55 -31.22
N SER A 468 -21.19 32.79 -30.74
CA SER A 468 -21.61 33.90 -31.60
C SER A 468 -20.64 34.18 -32.76
N ARG A 469 -19.37 33.80 -32.66
CA ARG A 469 -18.37 33.94 -33.74
C ARG A 469 -18.51 32.89 -34.84
N PHE A 470 -19.17 31.77 -34.58
CA PHE A 470 -19.45 30.75 -35.60
C PHE A 470 -20.74 31.03 -36.38
N ASN A 471 -21.61 31.88 -35.82
CA ASN A 471 -22.90 32.25 -36.42
C ASN A 471 -22.87 33.61 -37.12
N SER A 472 -21.77 34.36 -36.98
CA SER A 472 -21.46 35.61 -37.69
C SER A 472 -20.65 35.32 -38.94
#